data_AF-D7A6M4-F1
#
_entry.id   AF-D7A6M4-F1
#
_cell.length_a   1.000
_cell.length_b   1.000
_cell.length_c   1.000
_cell.angle_alpha   90.00
_cell.angle_beta   90.00
_cell.angle_gamma   90.00
#
_symmetry.space_group_name_H-M   'P 1'
#
loop_
_entity.id
_entity.type
_entity.pdbx_description
1 polymer ?
#
loop_
_entity_poly.entity_id
_entity_poly.type
_entity_poly.pdbx_seq_one_letter_code
_entity_poly.pdbx_strand_id
1 'polypeptide(L)' 'MSDAATLIELDERIAIARQNLSELTEQAAAFSGGADEERSAERIAEQQALLDNLIRQREALAE' A
#
# COMPACT_ATOMS: atom_id res chain seq x y z
N MET A 1 -7.51 -22.02 7.32
CA MET A 1 -8.06 -21.12 6.28
C MET A 1 -7.90 -21.85 4.95
N SER A 2 -8.89 -21.86 4.08
CA SER A 2 -8.69 -22.33 2.71
C SER A 2 -7.88 -21.29 1.92
N ASP A 3 -7.14 -21.72 0.90
CA ASP A 3 -6.34 -20.82 0.06
C ASP A 3 -7.20 -19.71 -0.56
N ALA A 4 -8.46 -20.02 -0.90
CA ALA A 4 -9.43 -19.04 -1.36
C ALA A 4 -9.77 -17.95 -0.33
N ALA A 5 -9.92 -18.32 0.96
CA ALA A 5 -10.18 -17.33 2.01
C ALA A 5 -8.97 -16.42 2.25
N THR A 6 -7.75 -16.97 2.16
CA THR A 6 -6.52 -16.19 2.28
C THR A 6 -6.30 -15.28 1.06
N LEU A 7 -6.65 -15.71 -0.16
CA LEU A 7 -6.62 -14.84 -1.34
C LEU A 7 -7.58 -13.65 -1.21
N ILE A 8 -8.80 -13.87 -0.70
CA ILE A 8 -9.77 -12.78 -0.45
C ILE A 8 -9.21 -11.78 0.58
N GLU A 9 -8.64 -12.27 1.69
CA GLU A 9 -8.04 -11.40 2.70
C GLU A 9 -6.88 -10.58 2.14
N LEU A 10 -6.02 -11.19 1.32
CA LEU A 10 -4.93 -10.49 0.65
C LEU A 10 -5.46 -9.43 -0.33
N ASP A 11 -6.51 -9.73 -1.09
CA ASP A 11 -7.17 -8.77 -1.98
C ASP A 11 -7.74 -7.56 -1.23
N GLU A 12 -8.40 -7.77 -0.09
CA GLU A 12 -8.90 -6.70 0.77
C GLU A 12 -7.76 -5.82 1.30
N ARG A 13 -6.68 -6.44 1.78
CA ARG A 13 -5.51 -5.72 2.30
C ARG A 13 -4.79 -4.93 1.20
N ILE A 14 -4.70 -5.47 -0.01
CA ILE A 14 -4.16 -4.78 -1.18
C ILE A 14 -5.01 -3.57 -1.54
N ALA A 15 -6.34 -3.71 -1.52
CA ALA A 15 -7.25 -2.59 -1.79
C ALA A 15 -7.08 -1.45 -0.78
N ILE A 16 -6.98 -1.78 0.51
CA ILE A 16 -6.71 -0.80 1.59
C ILE A 16 -5.35 -0.12 1.38
N ALA A 17 -4.30 -0.90 1.12
CA ALA A 17 -2.96 -0.33 0.90
C ALA A 17 -2.90 0.63 -0.30
N ARG A 18 -3.62 0.33 -1.39
CA ARG A 18 -3.76 1.22 -2.55
C ARG A 18 -4.52 2.50 -2.22
N GLN A 19 -5.61 2.39 -1.47
CA GLN A 19 -6.38 3.55 -1.03
C GLN A 19 -5.53 4.48 -0.16
N ASN A 20 -4.82 3.93 0.82
CA ASN A 20 -3.90 4.69 1.67
C ASN A 20 -2.80 5.39 0.84
N LEU A 21 -2.24 4.71 -0.16
CA LEU A 21 -1.20 5.30 -1.01
C LEU A 21 -1.75 6.48 -1.83
N SER A 22 -2.97 6.38 -2.36
CA SER A 22 -3.64 7.48 -3.07
C SER A 22 -3.84 8.68 -2.14
N GLU A 23 -4.38 8.47 -0.94
CA GLU A 23 -4.61 9.53 0.03
C GLU A 23 -3.30 10.20 0.49
N LEU A 24 -2.24 9.42 0.71
CA LEU A 24 -0.93 9.96 1.06
C LEU A 24 -0.33 10.78 -0.08
N THR A 25 -0.50 10.33 -1.33
CA THR A 25 -0.03 11.07 -2.51
C THR A 25 -0.79 12.38 -2.69
N GLU A 26 -2.12 12.35 -2.50
CA GLU A 26 -2.96 13.56 -2.55
C GLU A 26 -2.59 14.54 -1.42
N GLN A 27 -2.36 14.05 -0.20
CA GLN A 27 -1.90 14.88 0.92
C GLN A 27 -0.52 15.49 0.64
N ALA A 28 0.43 14.70 0.14
CA ALA A 28 1.77 15.20 -0.20
C ALA A 28 1.71 16.28 -1.28
N ALA A 29 0.84 16.12 -2.28
CA ALA A 29 0.61 17.13 -3.31
C ALA A 29 -0.06 18.41 -2.77
N ALA A 30 -0.95 18.28 -1.78
CA ALA A 30 -1.64 19.41 -1.17
C ALA A 30 -0.76 20.23 -0.20
N PHE A 31 0.19 19.59 0.49
CA PHE A 31 1.06 20.20 1.49
C PHE A 31 2.50 20.45 1.01
N SER A 32 2.72 20.61 -0.30
CA SER A 32 4.07 20.82 -0.84
C SER A 32 4.75 22.09 -0.27
N GLY A 33 5.73 21.90 0.60
CA GLY A 33 6.64 22.92 1.11
C GLY A 33 7.35 22.53 2.42
N GLY A 34 8.69 22.43 2.39
CA GLY A 34 9.53 22.27 3.59
C GLY A 34 9.70 20.83 4.10
N ALA A 35 10.01 20.67 5.39
CA ALA A 35 10.31 19.38 6.02
C ALA A 35 9.17 18.35 5.98
N ASP A 36 7.95 18.78 5.65
CA ASP A 36 6.78 17.90 5.52
C ASP A 36 6.81 17.08 4.22
N GLU A 37 7.58 17.50 3.20
CA GLU A 37 7.74 16.74 1.94
C GLU A 37 8.54 15.45 2.15
N GLU A 38 9.66 15.51 2.88
CA GLU A 38 10.53 14.35 3.12
C GLU A 38 9.80 13.30 3.97
N ARG A 39 9.12 13.72 5.04
CA ARG A 39 8.27 12.83 5.85
C ARG A 39 7.12 12.22 5.04
N SER A 40 6.52 12.98 4.11
CA SER A 40 5.45 12.45 3.27
C SER A 40 5.99 11.44 2.26
N ALA A 41 7.16 11.69 1.68
CA ALA A 41 7.83 10.78 0.77
C ALA A 41 8.24 9.47 1.47
N GLU A 42 8.76 9.53 2.69
CA GLU A 42 9.08 8.34 3.50
C GLU A 42 7.84 7.47 3.74
N ARG A 43 6.72 8.08 4.17
CA ARG A 43 5.47 7.34 4.41
C ARG A 43 4.89 6.72 3.14
N ILE A 44 4.98 7.41 2.00
CA ILE A 44 4.59 6.87 0.70
C ILE A 44 5.45 5.66 0.33
N ALA A 45 6.77 5.75 0.52
CA ALA A 45 7.71 4.66 0.24
C ALA A 45 7.44 3.42 1.11
N GLU A 46 7.18 3.62 2.41
CA GLU A 46 6.79 2.55 3.32
C GLU A 46 5.48 1.87 2.88
N GLN A 47 4.47 2.65 2.52
CA GLN A 47 3.18 2.13 2.07
C GLN A 47 3.28 1.37 0.74
N GLN A 48 4.14 1.84 -0.17
CA GLN A 48 4.45 1.14 -1.43
C GLN A 48 5.15 -0.20 -1.16
N ALA A 49 6.15 -0.24 -0.28
CA ALA A 49 6.85 -1.47 0.07
C ALA A 49 5.92 -2.52 0.69
N LEU A 50 4.98 -2.09 1.52
CA LEU A 50 3.92 -2.94 2.06
C LEU A 50 3.01 -3.48 0.94
N LEU A 51 2.56 -2.63 0.03
CA LEU A 51 1.73 -3.02 -1.11
C LEU A 51 2.44 -4.07 -1.98
N ASP A 52 3.71 -3.86 -2.31
CA ASP A 52 4.52 -4.79 -3.11
C ASP A 52 4.72 -6.13 -2.40
N ASN A 53 4.81 -6.13 -1.07
CA ASN A 53 4.89 -7.36 -0.29
C ASN A 53 3.56 -8.13 -0.31
N LEU A 54 2.42 -7.44 -0.18
CA LEU A 54 1.10 -8.05 -0.24
C LEU A 54 0.80 -8.66 -1.63
N ILE A 55 1.17 -7.95 -2.70
CA ILE A 55 1.02 -8.45 -4.08
C ILE A 55 1.84 -9.72 -4.26
N ARG A 56 3.10 -9.74 -3.84
CA ARG A 56 3.95 -10.96 -3.93
C ARG A 56 3.38 -12.14 -3.15
N GLN A 57 2.84 -11.91 -1.95
CA GLN A 57 2.19 -12.97 -1.18
C GLN A 57 0.97 -13.54 -1.91
N ARG A 58 0.17 -12.66 -2.53
CA ARG A 58 -1.01 -13.07 -3.31
C ARG A 58 -0.62 -13.86 -4.55
N GLU A 59 0.38 -13.40 -5.29
CA GLU A 59 0.88 -14.08 -6.48
C GLU A 59 1.41 -15.48 -6.15
N ALA A 60 2.20 -15.61 -5.08
CA ALA A 60 2.73 -16.90 -4.63
C ALA A 60 1.64 -17.89 -4.15
N LEU A 61 0.46 -17.40 -3.78
CA LEU A 61 -0.69 -18.24 -3.40
C LEU A 61 -1.59 -18.58 -4.59
N ALA A 62 -1.47 -17.86 -5.70
CA ALA A 62 -2.25 -18.06 -6.92
C ALA A 62 -1.52 -18.92 -7.97
N GLU A 63 -0.24 -19.24 -7.77
CA GLU A 63 0.54 -20.24 -8.52
C GLU A 63 0.21 -21.68 -8.10
#